data_AF-A0A1G8BXW0-F1
#
_entry.id   AF-A0A1G8BXW0-F1
#
_cell.length_a   1.000
_cell.length_b   1.000
_cell.length_c   1.000
_cell.angle_alpha   90.00
_cell.angle_beta   90.00
_cell.angle_gamma   90.00
#
_symmetry.space_group_name_H-M   'P 1'
#
loop_
_entity.id
_entity.type
_entity.pdbx_description
1 polymer ?
#
loop_
_entity_poly.entity_id
_entity_poly.type
_entity_poly.pdbx_seq_one_letter_code
_entity_poly.pdbx_strand_id
1 'polypeptide(L)'
;MRKMKSLLIAAVMFLGVSSTAVMAQTKVAHVDVRALMTELPAMKNAEAELKKIGEGYQKNFETMMNEYQTKIQKYQGEAATVGEAKNEERAKEIDELQQRIQQFQTTAQQDLQKKELELTQPIYEKALAAIQKVGRAKGFQYIMDSSIGQGVLLADGTDLITDVKKELGVK
;
A
#
# COMPACT_ATOMS: atom_id res chain seq x y z
N MET A 1 -75.78 0.52 11.48
CA MET A 1 -74.56 0.87 12.25
C MET A 1 -73.43 -0.17 12.19
N ARG A 2 -73.70 -1.49 12.32
CA ARG A 2 -72.63 -2.52 12.31
C ARG A 2 -71.84 -2.62 10.98
N LYS A 3 -72.52 -2.53 9.84
CA LYS A 3 -71.86 -2.56 8.50
C LYS A 3 -70.98 -1.33 8.23
N MET A 4 -71.38 -0.16 8.73
CA MET A 4 -70.65 1.11 8.59
C MET A 4 -69.38 1.13 9.45
N LYS A 5 -69.43 0.54 10.66
CA LYS A 5 -68.25 0.30 11.50
C LYS A 5 -67.29 -0.70 10.86
N SER A 6 -67.81 -1.75 10.21
CA SER A 6 -67.01 -2.73 9.48
C SER A 6 -66.30 -2.15 8.25
N LEU A 7 -66.95 -1.23 7.53
CA LEU A 7 -66.37 -0.52 6.38
C LEU A 7 -65.30 0.49 6.81
N LEU A 8 -65.48 1.18 7.93
CA LEU A 8 -64.46 2.07 8.50
C LEU A 8 -63.22 1.30 8.96
N ILE A 9 -63.39 0.13 9.58
CA ILE A 9 -62.27 -0.74 9.98
C ILE A 9 -61.51 -1.25 8.75
N ALA A 10 -62.22 -1.64 7.68
CA ALA A 10 -61.59 -2.08 6.44
C ALA A 10 -60.83 -0.94 5.72
N ALA A 11 -61.33 0.30 5.75
CA ALA A 11 -60.66 1.46 5.18
C ALA A 11 -59.38 1.87 5.93
N VAL A 12 -59.39 1.81 7.27
CA VAL A 12 -58.19 2.04 8.10
C VAL A 12 -57.14 0.95 7.89
N MET A 13 -57.58 -0.30 7.69
CA MET A 13 -56.68 -1.42 7.42
C MET A 13 -56.05 -1.34 6.02
N PHE A 14 -56.76 -0.80 5.01
CA PHE A 14 -56.21 -0.58 3.67
C PHE A 14 -55.23 0.61 3.59
N LEU A 15 -55.46 1.67 4.38
CA LEU A 15 -54.55 2.83 4.46
C LEU A 15 -53.27 2.52 5.26
N GLY A 16 -53.30 1.51 6.14
CA GLY A 16 -52.14 1.10 6.94
C GLY A 16 -51.13 0.21 6.21
N VAL A 17 -51.45 -0.33 5.03
CA VAL A 17 -50.61 -1.29 4.29
C VAL A 17 -49.78 -0.62 3.18
N SER A 18 -50.06 0.63 2.83
CA SER A 18 -49.49 1.30 1.64
C SER A 18 -48.27 2.20 1.89
N SER A 19 -47.70 2.28 3.10
CA SER A 19 -46.72 3.34 3.43
C SER A 19 -45.37 2.91 4.00
N THR A 20 -44.97 1.63 3.86
CA THR A 20 -43.57 1.25 4.14
C THR A 20 -43.05 0.25 3.13
N ALA A 21 -43.01 0.65 1.85
CA ALA A 21 -41.87 0.26 1.03
C ALA A 21 -40.63 0.89 1.68
N VAL A 22 -40.12 0.26 2.74
CA VAL A 22 -38.80 0.51 3.27
C VAL A 22 -37.88 0.12 2.14
N MET A 23 -37.55 1.07 1.26
CA MET A 23 -36.37 0.94 0.43
C MET A 23 -35.25 0.72 1.42
N ALA A 24 -34.80 -0.53 1.54
CA ALA A 24 -33.68 -0.87 2.39
C ALA A 24 -32.51 -0.02 1.88
N GLN A 25 -32.22 1.08 2.57
CA GLN A 25 -31.11 1.94 2.21
C GLN A 25 -29.87 1.04 2.27
N THR A 26 -29.21 0.88 1.13
CA THR A 26 -27.99 0.09 1.03
C THR A 26 -27.00 0.65 2.04
N LYS A 27 -26.80 -0.06 3.15
CA LYS A 27 -25.87 0.36 4.21
C LYS A 27 -24.43 -0.05 3.89
N VAL A 28 -24.13 -0.18 2.60
CA VAL A 28 -22.84 -0.54 2.04
C VAL A 28 -22.41 0.60 1.14
N ALA A 29 -21.21 1.09 1.35
CA ALA A 29 -20.51 1.97 0.42
C ALA A 29 -19.24 1.29 -0.08
N HIS A 30 -18.55 1.92 -1.00
CA HIS A 30 -17.23 1.49 -1.43
C HIS A 30 -16.26 2.68 -1.52
N VAL A 31 -14.97 2.35 -1.52
CA VAL A 31 -13.87 3.27 -1.79
C VAL A 31 -12.80 2.48 -2.53
N ASP A 32 -12.30 3.01 -3.63
CA ASP A 32 -11.07 2.51 -4.24
C ASP A 32 -9.87 3.02 -3.42
N VAL A 33 -9.40 2.19 -2.50
CA VAL A 33 -8.30 2.55 -1.59
C VAL A 33 -7.02 2.76 -2.38
N ARG A 34 -6.77 1.99 -3.44
CA ARG A 34 -5.58 2.16 -4.29
C ARG A 34 -5.61 3.53 -4.98
N ALA A 35 -6.73 3.89 -5.60
CA ALA A 35 -6.91 5.21 -6.22
C ALA A 35 -6.74 6.33 -5.18
N LEU A 36 -7.34 6.17 -3.99
CA LEU A 36 -7.16 7.12 -2.90
C LEU A 36 -5.68 7.33 -2.55
N MET A 37 -4.91 6.25 -2.37
CA MET A 37 -3.48 6.34 -2.02
C MET A 37 -2.67 7.10 -3.08
N THR A 38 -2.93 6.85 -4.36
CA THR A 38 -2.20 7.51 -5.46
C THR A 38 -2.37 9.04 -5.48
N GLU A 39 -3.41 9.54 -4.82
CA GLU A 39 -3.68 10.97 -4.74
C GLU A 39 -3.15 11.62 -3.46
N LEU A 40 -2.76 10.82 -2.45
CA LEU A 40 -2.21 11.34 -1.20
C LEU A 40 -0.79 11.89 -1.43
N PRO A 41 -0.53 13.17 -1.11
CA PRO A 41 0.84 13.72 -1.17
C PRO A 41 1.82 12.96 -0.29
N ALA A 42 1.36 12.46 0.86
CA ALA A 42 2.18 11.64 1.75
C ALA A 42 2.66 10.34 1.08
N MET A 43 1.80 9.68 0.27
CA MET A 43 2.18 8.46 -0.42
C MET A 43 3.23 8.75 -1.50
N LYS A 44 3.03 9.82 -2.28
CA LYS A 44 4.02 10.27 -3.28
C LYS A 44 5.38 10.61 -2.64
N ASN A 45 5.37 11.21 -1.47
CA ASN A 45 6.60 11.51 -0.73
C ASN A 45 7.28 10.22 -0.24
N ALA A 46 6.52 9.26 0.29
CA ALA A 46 7.04 7.97 0.70
C ALA A 46 7.66 7.20 -0.49
N GLU A 47 6.99 7.17 -1.64
CA GLU A 47 7.51 6.58 -2.88
C GLU A 47 8.81 7.25 -3.33
N ALA A 48 8.88 8.58 -3.28
CA ALA A 48 10.08 9.33 -3.64
C ALA A 48 11.25 9.06 -2.67
N GLU A 49 10.96 8.94 -1.37
CA GLU A 49 11.95 8.60 -0.36
C GLU A 49 12.48 7.17 -0.55
N LEU A 50 11.60 6.19 -0.78
CA LEU A 50 12.00 4.82 -1.10
C LEU A 50 12.86 4.74 -2.35
N LYS A 51 12.48 5.47 -3.40
CA LYS A 51 13.27 5.54 -4.63
C LYS A 51 14.67 6.07 -4.35
N LYS A 52 14.79 7.14 -3.57
CA LYS A 52 16.09 7.72 -3.19
C LYS A 52 16.94 6.76 -2.37
N ILE A 53 16.34 6.01 -1.45
CA ILE A 53 17.03 4.97 -0.67
C ILE A 53 17.54 3.88 -1.62
N GLY A 54 16.69 3.40 -2.54
CA GLY A 54 17.06 2.41 -3.55
C GLY A 54 18.20 2.85 -4.46
N GLU A 55 18.17 4.09 -4.95
CA GLU A 55 19.26 4.70 -5.71
C GLU A 55 20.57 4.77 -4.90
N GLY A 56 20.48 5.02 -3.59
CA GLY A 56 21.62 4.94 -2.68
C GLY A 56 22.23 3.53 -2.61
N TYR A 57 21.39 2.50 -2.47
CA TYR A 57 21.85 1.11 -2.45
C TYR A 57 22.43 0.66 -3.78
N GLN A 58 21.82 1.05 -4.90
CA GLN A 58 22.35 0.83 -6.24
C GLN A 58 23.77 1.39 -6.37
N LYS A 59 23.99 2.65 -5.97
CA LYS A 59 25.30 3.29 -6.05
C LYS A 59 26.37 2.62 -5.17
N ASN A 60 25.98 2.20 -3.96
CA ASN A 60 26.87 1.46 -3.07
C ASN A 60 27.25 0.10 -3.66
N PHE A 61 26.28 -0.62 -4.21
CA PHE A 61 26.52 -1.88 -4.90
C PHE A 61 27.48 -1.71 -6.09
N GLU A 62 27.24 -0.72 -6.95
CA GLU A 62 28.12 -0.41 -8.08
C GLU A 62 29.55 -0.10 -7.63
N THR A 63 29.71 0.62 -6.51
CA THR A 63 31.03 0.91 -5.93
C THR A 63 31.75 -0.38 -5.51
N MET A 64 31.06 -1.30 -4.82
CA MET A 64 31.62 -2.58 -4.41
C MET A 64 31.98 -3.47 -5.61
N MET A 65 31.14 -3.48 -6.65
CA MET A 65 31.39 -4.23 -7.89
C MET A 65 32.61 -3.68 -8.64
N ASN A 66 32.77 -2.35 -8.71
CA ASN A 66 33.94 -1.72 -9.31
C ASN A 66 35.23 -2.03 -8.53
N GLU A 67 35.16 -2.01 -7.19
CA GLU A 67 36.28 -2.43 -6.33
C GLU A 67 36.66 -3.89 -6.61
N TYR A 68 35.66 -4.78 -6.70
CA TYR A 68 35.86 -6.20 -6.96
C TYR A 68 36.52 -6.45 -8.32
N GLN A 69 36.01 -5.80 -9.37
CA GLN A 69 36.56 -5.90 -10.71
C GLN A 69 38.01 -5.39 -10.76
N THR A 70 38.32 -4.31 -10.05
CA THR A 70 39.67 -3.74 -9.97
C THR A 70 40.63 -4.70 -9.26
N LYS A 71 40.20 -5.28 -8.12
CA LYS A 71 41.02 -6.23 -7.36
C LYS A 71 41.30 -7.50 -8.16
N ILE A 72 40.31 -8.03 -8.88
CA ILE A 72 40.51 -9.19 -9.77
C ILE A 72 41.50 -8.89 -10.88
N GLN A 73 41.36 -7.76 -11.58
CA GLN A 73 42.29 -7.38 -12.66
C GLN A 73 43.72 -7.25 -12.14
N LYS A 74 43.89 -6.63 -10.97
CA LYS A 74 45.20 -6.51 -10.31
C LYS A 74 45.77 -7.87 -9.93
N TYR A 75 44.95 -8.75 -9.35
CA TYR A 75 45.37 -10.11 -9.01
C TYR A 75 45.86 -10.86 -10.27
N GLN A 76 45.07 -10.85 -11.34
CA GLN A 76 45.42 -11.53 -12.59
C GLN A 76 46.70 -10.99 -13.23
N GLY A 77 46.91 -9.66 -13.22
CA GLY A 77 48.08 -9.04 -13.84
C GLY A 77 49.39 -9.20 -13.07
N GLU A 78 49.32 -9.41 -11.76
CA GLU A 78 50.49 -9.41 -10.88
C GLU A 78 50.75 -10.76 -10.20
N ALA A 79 49.84 -11.75 -10.32
CA ALA A 79 49.94 -13.03 -9.62
C ALA A 79 51.27 -13.78 -9.87
N ALA A 80 51.85 -13.64 -11.05
CA ALA A 80 53.11 -14.30 -11.40
C ALA A 80 54.35 -13.65 -10.74
N THR A 81 54.26 -12.43 -10.22
CA THR A 81 55.42 -11.62 -9.84
C THR A 81 55.46 -11.18 -8.38
N VAL A 82 54.34 -11.19 -7.65
CA VAL A 82 54.25 -10.64 -6.28
C VAL A 82 54.55 -11.64 -5.15
N GLY A 83 54.77 -12.90 -5.48
CA GLY A 83 55.06 -13.97 -4.53
C GLY A 83 53.81 -14.54 -3.83
N GLU A 84 53.97 -15.70 -3.19
CA GLU A 84 52.87 -16.50 -2.63
C GLU A 84 52.09 -15.78 -1.52
N ALA A 85 52.79 -15.23 -0.53
CA ALA A 85 52.15 -14.54 0.59
C ALA A 85 51.26 -13.36 0.14
N LYS A 86 51.71 -12.59 -0.86
CA LYS A 86 50.92 -11.46 -1.39
C LYS A 86 49.73 -11.93 -2.23
N ASN A 87 49.88 -13.07 -2.93
CA ASN A 87 48.77 -13.68 -3.65
C ASN A 87 47.68 -14.22 -2.72
N GLU A 88 48.08 -14.85 -1.62
CA GLU A 88 47.14 -15.35 -0.61
C GLU A 88 46.34 -14.20 0.02
N GLU A 89 47.03 -13.12 0.41
CA GLU A 89 46.39 -11.90 0.92
C GLU A 89 45.34 -11.34 -0.06
N ARG A 90 45.68 -11.24 -1.35
CA ARG A 90 44.77 -10.73 -2.39
C ARG A 90 43.59 -11.65 -2.65
N ALA A 91 43.82 -12.96 -2.68
CA ALA A 91 42.75 -13.94 -2.85
C ALA A 91 41.75 -13.81 -1.69
N LYS A 92 42.25 -13.66 -0.46
CA LYS A 92 41.42 -13.43 0.72
C LYS A 92 40.62 -12.13 0.63
N GLU A 93 41.23 -11.01 0.22
CA GLU A 93 40.52 -9.74 0.05
C GLU A 93 39.40 -9.84 -1.01
N ILE A 94 39.62 -10.56 -2.10
CA ILE A 94 38.63 -10.79 -3.16
C ILE A 94 37.47 -11.62 -2.62
N ASP A 95 37.75 -12.69 -1.88
CA ASP A 95 36.73 -13.55 -1.26
C ASP A 95 35.90 -12.77 -0.22
N GLU A 96 36.55 -12.01 0.67
CA GLU A 96 35.88 -11.15 1.64
C GLU A 96 35.01 -10.09 0.96
N LEU A 97 35.47 -9.49 -0.14
CA LEU A 97 34.66 -8.54 -0.92
C LEU A 97 33.46 -9.22 -1.58
N GLN A 98 33.63 -10.43 -2.13
CA GLN A 98 32.51 -11.20 -2.70
C GLN A 98 31.44 -11.50 -1.63
N GLN A 99 31.85 -11.92 -0.44
CA GLN A 99 30.94 -12.16 0.69
C GLN A 99 30.21 -10.87 1.09
N ARG A 100 30.94 -9.75 1.20
CA ARG A 100 30.33 -8.44 1.50
C ARG A 100 29.31 -8.02 0.45
N ILE A 101 29.57 -8.25 -0.84
CA ILE A 101 28.63 -7.94 -1.94
C ILE A 101 27.33 -8.74 -1.79
N GLN A 102 27.43 -10.05 -1.53
CA GLN A 102 26.25 -10.91 -1.33
C GLN A 102 25.45 -10.51 -0.09
N GLN A 103 26.14 -10.23 1.02
CA GLN A 103 25.50 -9.75 2.24
C GLN A 103 24.83 -8.40 2.02
N PHE A 104 25.48 -7.48 1.31
CA PHE A 104 24.93 -6.16 1.00
C PHE A 104 23.62 -6.28 0.21
N GLN A 105 23.56 -7.12 -0.83
CA GLN A 105 22.33 -7.33 -1.60
C GLN A 105 21.18 -7.82 -0.72
N THR A 106 21.44 -8.79 0.15
CA THR A 106 20.44 -9.37 1.06
C THR A 106 19.95 -8.32 2.06
N THR A 107 20.88 -7.61 2.71
CA THR A 107 20.54 -6.58 3.70
C THR A 107 19.80 -5.41 3.06
N ALA A 108 20.24 -4.93 1.88
CA ALA A 108 19.60 -3.82 1.18
C ALA A 108 18.15 -4.18 0.78
N GLN A 109 17.91 -5.41 0.32
CA GLN A 109 16.55 -5.86 -0.02
C GLN A 109 15.65 -5.94 1.22
N GLN A 110 16.15 -6.45 2.34
CA GLN A 110 15.41 -6.50 3.60
C GLN A 110 15.12 -5.11 4.15
N ASP A 111 16.11 -4.21 4.10
CA ASP A 111 15.95 -2.85 4.59
C ASP A 111 14.96 -2.05 3.72
N LEU A 112 14.99 -2.21 2.39
CA LEU A 112 14.01 -1.58 1.50
C LEU A 112 12.58 -1.99 1.85
N GLN A 113 12.33 -3.29 2.06
CA GLN A 113 11.00 -3.77 2.46
C GLN A 113 10.58 -3.21 3.82
N LYS A 114 11.50 -3.16 4.78
CA LYS A 114 11.24 -2.59 6.10
C LYS A 114 10.92 -1.10 6.00
N LYS A 115 11.69 -0.35 5.22
CA LYS A 115 11.46 1.08 4.98
C LYS A 115 10.14 1.34 4.28
N GLU A 116 9.78 0.49 3.31
CA GLU A 116 8.49 0.59 2.63
C GLU A 116 7.35 0.47 3.61
N LEU A 117 7.39 -0.53 4.50
CA LEU A 117 6.40 -0.69 5.56
C LEU A 117 6.40 0.50 6.53
N GLU A 118 7.57 0.93 7.03
CA GLU A 118 7.68 2.06 7.97
C GLU A 118 7.10 3.37 7.39
N LEU A 119 7.30 3.61 6.09
CA LEU A 119 6.84 4.83 5.43
C LEU A 119 5.36 4.76 5.03
N THR A 120 4.88 3.60 4.56
CA THR A 120 3.52 3.49 3.99
C THR A 120 2.45 3.11 5.02
N GLN A 121 2.79 2.31 6.03
CA GLN A 121 1.86 1.87 7.08
C GLN A 121 1.09 3.02 7.75
N PRO A 122 1.74 4.10 8.24
CA PRO A 122 1.01 5.20 8.87
C PRO A 122 0.09 5.95 7.90
N ILE A 123 0.39 5.94 6.60
CA ILE A 123 -0.44 6.55 5.56
C ILE A 123 -1.72 5.73 5.37
N TYR A 124 -1.59 4.41 5.29
CA TYR A 124 -2.73 3.49 5.24
C TYR A 124 -3.63 3.62 6.47
N GLU A 125 -3.05 3.68 7.67
CA GLU A 125 -3.80 3.85 8.92
C GLU A 125 -4.58 5.16 8.94
N LYS A 126 -3.96 6.26 8.51
CA LYS A 126 -4.62 7.57 8.43
C LYS A 126 -5.78 7.56 7.42
N ALA A 127 -5.59 6.97 6.25
CA ALA A 127 -6.63 6.86 5.24
C ALA A 127 -7.78 5.97 5.72
N LEU A 128 -7.48 4.83 6.35
CA LEU A 128 -8.49 3.94 6.92
C LEU A 128 -9.31 4.66 8.00
N ALA A 129 -8.66 5.41 8.88
CA ALA A 129 -9.35 6.21 9.89
C ALA A 129 -10.28 7.26 9.24
N ALA A 130 -9.86 7.92 8.16
CA ALA A 130 -10.70 8.86 7.42
C ALA A 130 -11.90 8.15 6.74
N ILE A 131 -11.68 7.02 6.08
CA ILE A 131 -12.74 6.20 5.47
C ILE A 131 -13.79 5.82 6.52
N GLN A 132 -13.35 5.30 7.67
CA GLN A 132 -14.24 4.90 8.75
C GLN A 132 -15.02 6.10 9.33
N LYS A 133 -14.35 7.25 9.51
CA LYS A 133 -14.98 8.46 10.02
C LYS A 133 -16.08 8.96 9.07
N VAL A 134 -15.78 9.06 7.77
CA VAL A 134 -16.74 9.49 6.74
C VAL A 134 -17.91 8.51 6.66
N GLY A 135 -17.63 7.21 6.58
CA GLY A 135 -18.69 6.20 6.46
C GLY A 135 -19.62 6.19 7.67
N ARG A 136 -19.09 6.29 8.89
CA ARG A 136 -19.90 6.41 10.12
C ARG A 136 -20.73 7.69 10.13
N ALA A 137 -20.15 8.82 9.76
CA ALA A 137 -20.87 10.09 9.69
C ALA A 137 -22.02 10.07 8.68
N LYS A 138 -21.89 9.27 7.61
CA LYS A 138 -22.93 9.07 6.58
C LYS A 138 -23.86 7.87 6.82
N GLY A 139 -23.69 7.15 7.92
CA GLY A 139 -24.58 6.05 8.33
C GLY A 139 -24.36 4.71 7.60
N PHE A 140 -23.20 4.51 6.95
CA PHE A 140 -22.86 3.23 6.34
C PHE A 140 -22.39 2.23 7.41
N GLN A 141 -22.81 0.97 7.28
CA GLN A 141 -22.42 -0.13 8.17
C GLN A 141 -21.24 -0.94 7.60
N TYR A 142 -21.09 -0.95 6.29
CA TYR A 142 -20.00 -1.60 5.58
C TYR A 142 -19.41 -0.64 4.56
N ILE A 143 -18.09 -0.70 4.40
CA ILE A 143 -17.36 -0.02 3.34
C ILE A 143 -16.47 -1.08 2.71
N MET A 144 -16.67 -1.34 1.42
CA MET A 144 -15.90 -2.32 0.67
C MET A 144 -14.75 -1.62 -0.06
N ASP A 145 -13.58 -2.25 -0.07
CA ASP A 145 -12.50 -1.82 -0.94
C ASP A 145 -12.84 -2.26 -2.38
N SER A 146 -13.10 -1.28 -3.27
CA SER A 146 -13.40 -1.53 -4.68
C SER A 146 -12.15 -1.60 -5.55
N SER A 147 -10.94 -1.54 -4.96
CA SER A 147 -9.68 -1.72 -5.68
C SER A 147 -9.67 -3.08 -6.41
N ILE A 148 -9.17 -3.09 -7.65
CA ILE A 148 -9.04 -4.31 -8.45
C ILE A 148 -8.23 -5.36 -7.68
N GLY A 149 -8.83 -6.54 -7.50
CA GLY A 149 -8.25 -7.69 -6.80
C GLY A 149 -8.71 -7.87 -5.35
N GLN A 150 -9.52 -6.95 -4.80
CA GLN A 150 -9.99 -7.00 -3.40
C GLN A 150 -11.35 -7.69 -3.20
N GLY A 151 -11.86 -8.36 -4.24
CA GLY A 151 -13.07 -9.19 -4.17
C GLY A 151 -14.37 -8.49 -4.57
N VAL A 152 -14.36 -7.18 -4.81
CA VAL A 152 -15.49 -6.45 -5.41
C VAL A 152 -15.38 -6.53 -6.93
N LEU A 153 -16.38 -7.15 -7.57
CA LEU A 153 -16.43 -7.30 -9.03
C LEU A 153 -17.16 -6.14 -9.73
N LEU A 154 -18.08 -5.47 -9.03
CA LEU A 154 -18.86 -4.33 -9.51
C LEU A 154 -19.13 -3.37 -8.34
N ALA A 155 -18.90 -2.08 -8.57
CA ALA A 155 -18.97 -1.04 -7.54
C ALA A 155 -19.79 0.18 -8.00
N ASP A 156 -21.00 -0.05 -8.52
CA ASP A 156 -21.91 1.01 -8.98
C ASP A 156 -22.68 1.69 -7.82
N GLY A 157 -22.48 1.22 -6.59
CA GLY A 157 -23.09 1.80 -5.39
C GLY A 157 -22.44 3.12 -4.96
N THR A 158 -22.79 3.59 -3.76
CA THR A 158 -22.23 4.83 -3.23
C THR A 158 -20.72 4.75 -3.04
N ASP A 159 -20.00 5.61 -3.75
CA ASP A 159 -18.57 5.83 -3.59
C ASP A 159 -18.30 6.95 -2.57
N LEU A 160 -17.42 6.71 -1.59
CA LEU A 160 -17.03 7.72 -0.60
C LEU A 160 -15.73 8.45 -0.94
N ILE A 161 -15.07 8.13 -2.05
CA ILE A 161 -13.71 8.61 -2.33
C ILE A 161 -13.59 10.14 -2.28
N THR A 162 -14.56 10.88 -2.83
CA THR A 162 -14.56 12.35 -2.80
C THR A 162 -14.67 12.91 -1.38
N ASP A 163 -15.54 12.33 -0.56
CA ASP A 163 -15.71 12.76 0.83
C ASP A 163 -14.48 12.44 1.68
N VAL A 164 -13.86 11.28 1.43
CA VAL A 164 -12.65 10.84 2.12
C VAL A 164 -11.46 11.71 1.74
N LYS A 165 -11.30 12.07 0.46
CA LYS A 165 -10.28 13.04 0.02
C LYS A 165 -10.43 14.37 0.75
N LYS A 166 -11.65 14.88 0.85
CA LYS A 166 -11.95 16.10 1.58
C LYS A 166 -11.58 16.00 3.07
N GLU A 167 -11.91 14.89 3.72
CA GLU A 167 -11.50 14.62 5.11
C GLU A 167 -9.98 14.58 5.28
N LEU A 168 -9.25 14.05 4.29
CA LEU A 168 -7.79 13.99 4.28
C LEU A 168 -7.11 15.30 3.84
N GLY A 169 -7.88 16.32 3.46
CA GLY A 169 -7.35 17.61 2.99
C GLY A 169 -6.75 17.55 1.57
N VAL A 170 -7.17 16.57 0.77
CA VAL A 170 -6.73 16.38 -0.61
C VAL A 170 -7.83 16.87 -1.55
N LYS A 171 -7.44 17.53 -2.65
CA LYS A 171 -8.37 18.06 -3.66
C LYS A 171 -8.91 16.97 -4.55
#